data_AF-A0A8H7X3J9-F1
#
_entry.id   AF-A0A8H7X3J9-F1
#
_cell.length_a   1.000
_cell.length_b   1.000
_cell.length_c   1.000
_cell.angle_alpha   90.00
_cell.angle_beta   90.00
_cell.angle_gamma   90.00
#
_symmetry.space_group_name_H-M   'P 1'
#
loop_
_entity.id
_entity.type
_entity.pdbx_description
1 polymer ?
#
loop_
_entity_poly.entity_id
_entity_poly.type
_entity_poly.pdbx_seq_one_letter_code
_entity_poly.pdbx_strand_id
1 'polypeptide(L)'
;MALYIQVNKQTGQRNIVTINGSLRFQRRLVEAASMRALVISDIETMFTSSALRNWQEYFSHLERRLNDVNIKANFSGFHHSHSSEKSGVGLEPKDLQSMYEIRNKLSLGQSALGASRETLKALGDDITTPTSSQDVTTNETSMQNIASMARRELNSNIERADNLMQRMDGILGLVRSIIDIQTAMAVQNSSDKANEAAAHANEMAKLAREDNTVMLQLSARASEDGHTLKVITVLTLVYLPAMFVATLMGTGYVKIGYTEAANKMEIRISGEMIVFVVLTALLLIATLGAWAVFERKYRRNRTLRIPAVSSG
;
A
#
# COMPACT_ATOMS: atom_id res chain seq x y z
N MET A 1 32.04 34.55 6.71
CA MET A 1 33.38 34.93 7.20
C MET A 1 33.60 36.38 6.82
N ALA A 2 33.95 37.24 7.78
CA ALA A 2 34.22 38.66 7.51
C ALA A 2 35.61 39.04 8.03
N LEU A 3 36.33 39.86 7.26
CA LEU A 3 37.64 40.37 7.59
C LEU A 3 37.49 41.86 7.91
N TYR A 4 37.87 42.27 9.11
CA TYR A 4 37.89 43.67 9.53
C TYR A 4 39.33 44.09 9.79
N ILE A 5 39.82 45.06 9.02
CA ILE A 5 41.17 45.61 9.19
C ILE A 5 41.02 46.95 9.90
N GLN A 6 41.48 47.02 11.15
CA GLN A 6 41.54 48.25 11.91
C GLN A 6 42.97 48.79 11.90
N VAL A 7 43.16 49.96 11.30
CA VAL A 7 44.45 50.68 11.35
C VAL A 7 44.42 51.63 12.54
N ASN A 8 45.30 51.40 13.52
CA ASN A 8 45.46 52.33 14.64
C ASN A 8 46.21 53.57 14.17
N LYS A 9 45.53 54.72 14.16
CA LYS A 9 46.07 56.00 13.69
C LYS A 9 47.24 56.52 14.52
N GLN A 10 47.38 56.11 15.78
CA GLN A 10 48.40 56.64 16.69
C GLN A 10 49.70 55.83 16.70
N THR A 11 49.61 54.51 16.52
CA THR A 11 50.79 53.62 16.54
C THR A 11 51.19 53.11 15.15
N GLY A 12 50.35 53.33 14.13
CA GLY A 12 50.52 52.73 12.82
C GLY A 12 50.32 51.20 12.80
N GLN A 13 50.02 50.57 13.95
CA GLN A 13 49.78 49.14 14.03
C GLN A 13 48.45 48.78 13.36
N ARG A 14 48.48 47.74 12.54
CA ARG A 14 47.32 47.19 11.84
C ARG A 14 46.81 45.99 12.61
N ASN A 15 45.65 46.14 13.23
CA ASN A 15 44.95 45.06 13.89
C ASN A 15 43.97 44.42 12.91
N ILE A 16 44.14 43.13 12.66
CA ILE A 16 43.26 42.36 11.77
C ILE A 16 42.33 41.55 12.67
N VAL A 17 41.05 41.87 12.63
CA VAL A 17 39.99 41.14 13.33
C VAL A 17 39.27 40.26 12.32
N THR A 18 39.29 38.95 12.56
CA THR A 18 38.56 37.99 11.71
C THR A 18 37.29 37.59 12.43
N ILE A 19 36.14 37.83 11.81
CA ILE A 19 34.84 37.44 12.37
C ILE A 19 34.41 36.15 11.68
N ASN A 20 34.28 35.08 12.47
CA ASN A 20 33.88 33.76 12.00
C ASN A 20 34.83 33.20 10.92
N GLY A 21 36.14 33.24 11.21
CA GLY A 21 37.18 32.65 10.39
C GLY A 21 37.22 31.13 10.52
N SER A 22 37.46 30.42 9.41
CA SER A 22 37.65 28.97 9.49
C SER A 22 38.90 28.65 10.33
N LEU A 23 38.85 27.58 11.14
CA LEU A 23 39.99 27.13 11.96
C LEU A 23 41.28 26.94 11.13
N ARG A 24 41.12 26.57 9.86
CA ARG A 24 42.24 26.39 8.92
C ARG A 24 42.83 27.72 8.47
N PHE A 25 41.99 28.71 8.18
CA PHE A 25 42.47 30.05 7.86
C PHE A 25 43.24 30.64 9.05
N GLN A 26 42.72 30.50 10.27
CA GLN A 26 43.41 30.96 11.48
C GLN A 26 44.77 30.29 11.65
N ARG A 27 44.87 28.97 11.44
CA ARG A 27 46.17 28.27 11.49
C ARG A 27 47.14 28.78 10.44
N ARG A 28 46.71 28.91 9.18
CA ARG A 28 47.56 29.42 8.10
C ARG A 28 48.00 30.85 8.34
N LEU A 29 47.14 31.68 8.92
CA LEU A 29 47.45 33.07 9.25
C LEU A 29 48.49 33.15 10.38
N VAL A 30 48.35 32.34 11.43
CA VAL A 30 49.32 32.24 12.53
C VAL A 30 50.67 31.71 12.03
N GLU A 31 50.65 30.68 11.18
CA GLU A 31 51.84 30.08 10.58
C GLU A 31 52.56 31.06 9.64
N ALA A 32 51.83 31.82 8.83
CA ALA A 32 52.43 32.82 7.96
C ALA A 32 52.95 34.04 8.74
N ALA A 33 52.24 34.44 9.81
CA ALA A 33 52.67 35.53 10.70
C ALA A 33 53.97 35.20 11.45
N SER A 34 54.24 33.92 11.73
CA SER A 34 55.49 33.51 12.37
C SER A 34 56.68 33.44 11.39
N MET A 35 56.42 33.26 10.10
CA MET A 35 57.46 33.16 9.07
C MET A 35 57.88 34.52 8.49
N ARG A 36 56.94 35.45 8.30
CA ARG A 36 57.22 36.74 7.64
C ARG A 36 56.26 37.84 8.09
N ALA A 37 56.69 39.09 8.01
CA ALA A 37 55.79 40.25 8.10
C ALA A 37 54.76 40.19 6.97
N LEU A 38 53.49 39.96 7.34
CA LEU A 38 52.38 39.79 6.42
C LEU A 38 52.04 41.10 5.69
N VAL A 39 52.03 41.06 4.36
CA VAL A 39 51.48 42.13 3.53
C VAL A 39 49.97 41.91 3.38
N ILE A 40 49.20 42.98 3.20
CA ILE A 40 47.73 42.91 3.01
C ILE A 40 47.37 41.97 1.86
N SER A 41 48.15 42.00 0.77
CA SER A 41 47.99 41.10 -0.38
C SER A 41 48.07 39.62 0.00
N ASP A 42 48.95 39.24 0.93
CA ASP A 42 49.10 37.86 1.37
C ASP A 42 47.86 37.40 2.15
N ILE A 43 47.31 38.30 2.97
CA ILE A 43 46.10 38.06 3.75
C ILE A 43 44.88 37.93 2.83
N GLU A 44 44.73 38.81 1.84
CA GLU A 44 43.66 38.74 0.83
C GLU A 44 43.75 37.46 0.00
N THR A 45 44.97 37.03 -0.36
CA THR A 45 45.19 35.77 -1.08
C THR A 45 44.82 34.57 -0.20
N MET A 46 45.25 34.56 1.05
CA MET A 46 44.92 33.49 1.99
C MET A 46 43.43 33.44 2.29
N PHE A 47 42.77 34.59 2.39
CA PHE A 47 41.34 34.71 2.60
C PHE A 47 40.58 34.15 1.40
N THR A 48 40.92 34.61 0.20
CA THR A 48 40.27 34.21 -1.05
C THR A 48 40.48 32.71 -1.30
N SER A 49 41.71 32.20 -1.17
CA SER A 49 42.01 30.77 -1.26
C SER A 49 41.25 29.94 -0.22
N SER A 50 41.10 30.44 1.01
CA SER A 50 40.34 29.72 2.05
C SER A 50 38.84 29.71 1.76
N ALA A 51 38.28 30.82 1.25
CA ALA A 51 36.88 30.89 0.83
C ALA A 51 36.59 29.96 -0.35
N LEU A 52 37.49 29.92 -1.34
CA LEU A 52 37.37 29.04 -2.52
C LEU A 52 37.53 27.56 -2.17
N ARG A 53 38.39 27.24 -1.20
CA ARG A 53 38.56 25.86 -0.73
C ARG A 53 37.33 25.34 0.02
N ASN A 54 36.58 26.20 0.71
CA ASN A 54 35.31 25.79 1.33
C ASN A 54 34.29 25.30 0.29
N TRP A 55 34.24 25.94 -0.89
CA TRP A 55 33.41 25.47 -2.01
C TRP A 55 33.83 24.08 -2.51
N GLN A 56 35.14 23.83 -2.58
CA GLN A 56 35.65 22.52 -2.96
C GLN A 56 35.21 21.41 -2.01
N GLU A 57 35.24 21.67 -0.69
CA GLU A 57 34.75 20.71 0.31
C GLU A 57 33.25 20.49 0.19
N TYR A 58 32.49 21.58 -0.03
CA TYR A 58 31.04 21.51 -0.25
C TYR A 58 30.67 20.65 -1.46
N PHE A 59 31.31 20.87 -2.62
CA PHE A 59 31.08 20.04 -3.80
C PHE A 59 31.52 18.60 -3.60
N SER A 60 32.62 18.37 -2.87
CA SER A 60 33.05 17.01 -2.53
C SER A 60 32.04 16.29 -1.64
N HIS A 61 31.38 17.00 -0.73
CA HIS A 61 30.28 16.46 0.07
C HIS A 61 29.05 16.15 -0.79
N LEU A 62 28.67 17.03 -1.72
CA LEU A 62 27.57 16.77 -2.66
C LEU A 62 27.88 15.58 -3.57
N GLU A 63 29.12 15.44 -4.02
CA GLU A 63 29.58 14.31 -4.83
C GLU A 63 29.48 12.99 -4.09
N ARG A 64 29.85 12.94 -2.81
CA ARG A 64 29.67 11.73 -1.97
C ARG A 64 28.20 11.33 -1.87
N ARG A 65 27.33 12.30 -1.55
CA ARG A 65 25.88 12.05 -1.50
C ARG A 65 25.33 11.56 -2.83
N LEU A 66 25.83 12.10 -3.95
CA LEU A 66 25.44 11.64 -5.28
C LEU A 66 25.88 10.20 -5.56
N ASN A 67 27.12 9.84 -5.19
CA ASN A 67 27.62 8.47 -5.32
C ASN A 67 26.82 7.48 -4.46
N ASP A 68 26.40 7.86 -3.25
CA ASP A 68 25.58 7.01 -2.39
C ASP A 68 24.25 6.67 -3.06
N VAL A 69 23.60 7.67 -3.68
CA VAL A 69 22.34 7.45 -4.41
C VAL A 69 22.58 6.63 -5.68
N ASN A 70 23.68 6.87 -6.40
CA ASN A 70 24.03 6.10 -7.59
C ASN A 70 24.27 4.61 -7.26
N ILE A 71 25.00 4.34 -6.18
CA ILE A 71 25.21 2.99 -5.63
C ILE A 71 23.84 2.36 -5.35
N LYS A 72 22.98 3.04 -4.59
CA LYS A 72 21.63 2.54 -4.26
C LYS A 72 20.79 2.26 -5.52
N ALA A 73 20.83 3.15 -6.51
CA ALA A 73 20.12 2.99 -7.78
C ALA A 73 20.60 1.74 -8.54
N ASN A 74 21.91 1.56 -8.67
CA ASN A 74 22.48 0.39 -9.36
C ASN A 74 22.14 -0.92 -8.65
N PHE A 75 22.13 -0.95 -7.31
CA PHE A 75 21.78 -2.15 -6.55
C PHE A 75 20.27 -2.44 -6.52
N SER A 76 19.43 -1.40 -6.63
CA SER A 76 17.97 -1.56 -6.64
C SER A 76 17.42 -2.20 -7.93
N GLY A 77 18.13 -2.09 -9.05
CA GLY A 77 17.72 -2.65 -10.34
C GLY A 77 17.74 -4.19 -10.42
N PHE A 78 18.46 -4.86 -9.51
CA PHE A 78 18.68 -6.31 -9.58
C PHE A 78 17.84 -7.14 -8.61
N HIS A 79 17.08 -6.51 -7.70
CA HIS A 79 16.31 -7.26 -6.70
C HIS A 79 14.87 -7.50 -7.17
N HIS A 80 14.71 -8.49 -8.05
CA HIS A 80 13.43 -9.10 -8.42
C HIS A 80 13.44 -10.58 -8.00
N SER A 81 13.70 -10.87 -6.72
CA SER A 81 13.60 -12.23 -6.19
C SER A 81 12.63 -12.28 -5.02
N HIS A 82 11.40 -12.68 -5.32
CA HIS A 82 10.46 -13.55 -4.59
C HIS A 82 10.41 -13.69 -3.05
N SER A 83 11.24 -13.02 -2.24
CA SER A 83 11.18 -13.16 -0.78
C SER A 83 10.45 -11.98 -0.12
N SER A 84 9.33 -12.32 0.51
CA SER A 84 8.46 -11.48 1.32
C SER A 84 9.11 -10.99 2.63
N GLU A 85 10.41 -10.70 2.65
CA GLU A 85 11.13 -10.37 3.89
C GLU A 85 11.96 -9.09 3.74
N LYS A 86 11.27 -7.95 3.94
CA LYS A 86 11.77 -6.68 4.51
C LYS A 86 13.22 -6.25 4.23
N SER A 87 13.76 -6.48 3.05
CA SER A 87 15.05 -5.92 2.64
C SER A 87 14.80 -4.69 1.80
N GLY A 88 14.73 -3.54 2.48
CA GLY A 88 14.46 -2.21 1.94
C GLY A 88 15.59 -1.65 1.06
N VAL A 89 15.88 -2.33 -0.05
CA VAL A 89 16.80 -1.85 -1.10
C VAL A 89 16.01 -1.58 -2.39
N GLY A 90 14.81 -1.03 -2.26
CA GLY A 90 14.09 -0.40 -3.36
C GLY A 90 14.49 1.07 -3.47
N LEU A 91 14.52 1.60 -4.69
CA LEU A 91 14.54 3.04 -4.93
C LEU A 91 13.29 3.65 -4.28
N GLU A 92 13.49 4.44 -3.23
CA GLU A 92 12.39 5.09 -2.52
C GLU A 92 12.09 6.43 -3.19
N PRO A 93 10.83 6.92 -3.22
CA PRO A 93 10.51 8.27 -3.68
C PRO A 93 11.36 9.36 -3.00
N LYS A 94 11.80 9.10 -1.76
CA LYS A 94 12.72 9.94 -1.00
C LYS A 94 14.11 10.08 -1.64
N ASP A 95 14.60 9.04 -2.32
CA ASP A 95 15.87 9.09 -3.03
C ASP A 95 15.77 10.08 -4.20
N LEU A 96 14.66 10.02 -4.95
CA LEU A 96 14.36 10.98 -6.03
C LEU A 96 14.32 12.42 -5.50
N GLN A 97 13.67 12.63 -4.36
CA GLN A 97 13.62 13.95 -3.72
C GLN A 97 15.01 14.43 -3.30
N SER A 98 15.82 13.55 -2.70
CA SER A 98 17.19 13.88 -2.32
C SER A 98 18.06 14.24 -3.53
N MET A 99 17.78 13.63 -4.68
CA MET A 99 18.43 13.95 -5.94
C MET A 99 18.05 15.36 -6.42
N TYR A 100 16.76 15.70 -6.46
CA TYR A 100 16.34 17.07 -6.79
C TYR A 100 16.91 18.10 -5.82
N GLU A 101 17.01 17.78 -4.54
CA GLU A 101 17.65 18.65 -3.54
C GLU A 101 19.12 18.92 -3.88
N ILE A 102 19.89 17.88 -4.21
CA ILE A 102 21.30 18.01 -4.63
C ILE A 102 21.40 18.84 -5.91
N ARG A 103 20.54 18.61 -6.90
CA ARG A 103 20.51 19.37 -8.16
C ARG A 103 20.26 20.85 -7.94
N ASN A 104 19.26 21.19 -7.11
CA ASN A 104 18.97 22.58 -6.75
C ASN A 104 20.16 23.24 -6.03
N LYS A 105 20.82 22.50 -5.12
CA LYS A 105 22.02 22.98 -4.43
C LYS A 105 23.20 23.21 -5.38
N LEU A 106 23.41 22.33 -6.36
CA LEU A 106 24.44 22.50 -7.39
C LEU A 106 24.17 23.73 -8.26
N SER A 107 22.93 23.90 -8.73
CA SER A 107 22.53 25.07 -9.53
C SER A 107 22.68 26.39 -8.77
N LEU A 108 22.30 26.41 -7.48
CA LEU A 108 22.52 27.58 -6.62
C LEU A 108 24.02 27.86 -6.42
N GLY A 109 24.82 26.82 -6.17
CA GLY A 109 26.27 26.94 -6.04
C GLY A 109 26.93 27.47 -7.31
N GLN A 110 26.52 26.98 -8.47
CA GLN A 110 27.00 27.45 -9.77
C GLN A 110 26.65 28.92 -10.00
N SER A 111 25.41 29.34 -9.68
CA SER A 111 24.97 30.72 -9.80
C SER A 111 25.77 31.65 -8.88
N ALA A 112 26.00 31.24 -7.63
CA ALA A 112 26.79 32.00 -6.67
C ALA A 112 28.26 32.14 -7.08
N LEU A 113 28.87 31.08 -7.62
CA LEU A 113 30.23 31.11 -8.15
C LEU A 113 30.34 31.93 -9.44
N GLY A 114 29.32 31.86 -10.30
CA GLY A 114 29.20 32.67 -11.50
C GLY A 114 29.17 34.16 -11.17
N ALA A 115 28.35 34.56 -10.20
CA ALA A 115 28.31 35.93 -9.69
C ALA A 115 29.66 36.35 -9.06
N SER A 116 30.29 35.47 -8.27
CA SER A 116 31.61 35.74 -7.66
C SER A 116 32.72 35.91 -8.70
N ARG A 117 32.64 35.18 -9.81
CA ARG A 117 33.57 35.32 -10.95
C ARG A 117 33.35 36.65 -11.66
N GLU A 118 32.11 37.06 -11.85
CA GLU A 118 31.76 38.33 -12.50
C GLU A 118 32.20 39.52 -11.66
N THR A 119 32.01 39.48 -10.33
CA THR A 119 32.51 40.54 -9.43
C THR A 119 34.04 40.62 -9.42
N LEU A 120 34.74 39.48 -9.40
CA LEU A 120 36.20 39.47 -9.52
C LEU A 120 36.71 39.95 -10.88
N LYS A 121 35.93 39.72 -11.95
CA LYS A 121 36.25 40.25 -13.27
C LYS A 121 36.09 41.78 -13.28
N ALA A 122 34.97 42.30 -12.79
CA ALA A 122 34.75 43.75 -12.69
C ALA A 122 35.83 44.43 -11.84
N LEU A 123 36.20 43.83 -10.70
CA LEU A 123 37.26 44.35 -9.85
C LEU A 123 38.64 44.33 -10.56
N GLY A 124 38.93 43.25 -11.30
CA GLY A 124 40.16 43.15 -12.08
C GLY A 124 40.22 44.18 -13.22
N ASP A 125 39.09 44.40 -13.91
CA ASP A 125 38.98 45.35 -15.02
C ASP A 125 39.15 46.81 -14.51
N ASP A 126 38.56 47.16 -13.36
CA ASP A 126 38.73 48.45 -12.69
C ASP A 126 40.20 48.72 -12.30
N ILE A 127 40.91 47.71 -11.79
CA ILE A 127 42.33 47.82 -11.43
C ILE A 127 43.20 48.09 -12.67
N THR A 128 42.85 47.53 -13.83
CA THR A 128 43.58 47.77 -15.09
C THR A 128 43.31 49.13 -15.74
N THR A 129 42.37 49.93 -15.25
CA THR A 129 42.18 51.29 -15.77
C THR A 129 43.29 52.21 -15.22
N PRO A 130 44.18 52.74 -16.08
CA PRO A 130 45.37 53.45 -15.62
C PRO A 130 44.97 54.80 -15.04
N THR A 131 44.79 54.87 -13.72
CA THR A 131 44.72 56.14 -13.02
C THR A 131 46.15 56.67 -12.91
N SER A 132 46.51 57.53 -13.86
CA SER A 132 47.79 58.23 -14.02
C SER A 132 48.44 58.66 -12.68
N SER A 133 49.19 57.78 -12.04
CA SER A 133 50.06 58.09 -10.90
C SER A 133 51.23 57.09 -10.87
N GLN A 134 52.45 57.62 -10.87
CA GLN A 134 53.67 56.95 -11.37
C GLN A 134 54.40 56.03 -10.37
N ASP A 135 53.85 55.74 -9.19
CA ASP A 135 54.60 55.07 -8.10
C ASP A 135 54.08 53.67 -7.66
N VAL A 136 53.16 53.03 -8.40
CA VAL A 136 52.40 51.83 -7.93
C VAL A 136 52.72 50.52 -8.67
N THR A 137 53.89 50.38 -9.31
CA THR A 137 54.14 49.24 -10.23
C THR A 137 54.32 47.86 -9.58
N THR A 138 54.74 47.76 -8.31
CA THR A 138 55.01 46.48 -7.63
C THR A 138 53.80 45.86 -6.90
N ASN A 139 52.86 46.69 -6.43
CA ASN A 139 51.64 46.20 -5.77
C ASN A 139 50.57 45.78 -6.79
N GLU A 140 50.50 46.48 -7.93
CA GLU A 140 49.52 46.25 -8.99
C GLU A 140 49.73 44.87 -9.66
N THR A 141 50.99 44.51 -9.94
CA THR A 141 51.36 43.19 -10.48
C THR A 141 51.06 42.05 -9.51
N SER A 142 51.21 42.26 -8.20
CA SER A 142 50.87 41.26 -7.18
C SER A 142 49.36 41.04 -7.07
N MET A 143 48.56 42.12 -7.07
CA MET A 143 47.09 42.04 -7.07
C MET A 143 46.54 41.38 -8.34
N GLN A 144 47.12 41.67 -9.51
CA GLN A 144 46.72 41.06 -10.76
C GLN A 144 47.02 39.56 -10.80
N ASN A 145 48.16 39.13 -10.25
CA ASN A 145 48.50 37.73 -10.08
C ASN A 145 47.51 37.01 -9.15
N ILE A 146 47.13 37.64 -8.02
CA ILE A 146 46.16 37.08 -7.06
C ILE A 146 44.77 36.95 -7.69
N ALA A 147 44.30 38.00 -8.38
CA ALA A 147 43.02 37.98 -9.07
C ALA A 147 42.97 36.89 -10.15
N SER A 148 44.06 36.71 -10.91
CA SER A 148 44.16 35.65 -11.92
C SER A 148 44.15 34.24 -11.31
N MET A 149 44.79 34.04 -10.16
CA MET A 149 44.79 32.76 -9.43
C MET A 149 43.40 32.44 -8.86
N ALA A 150 42.77 33.41 -8.19
CA ALA A 150 41.41 33.26 -7.68
C ALA A 150 40.40 32.95 -8.79
N ARG A 151 40.55 33.59 -9.96
CA ARG A 151 39.72 33.35 -11.14
C ARG A 151 39.93 31.96 -11.73
N ARG A 152 41.18 31.45 -11.77
CA ARG A 152 41.46 30.07 -12.18
C ARG A 152 40.82 29.05 -11.24
N GLU A 153 40.94 29.25 -9.93
CA GLU A 153 40.31 28.38 -8.93
C GLU A 153 38.76 28.41 -9.02
N LEU A 154 38.17 29.59 -9.24
CA LEU A 154 36.72 29.72 -9.47
C LEU A 154 36.26 28.98 -10.73
N ASN A 155 36.99 29.13 -11.85
CA ASN A 155 36.66 28.43 -13.08
C ASN A 155 36.73 26.91 -12.88
N SER A 156 37.75 26.40 -12.19
CA SER A 156 37.84 24.97 -11.87
C SER A 156 36.67 24.49 -10.99
N ASN A 157 36.24 25.30 -10.01
CA ASN A 157 35.07 24.99 -9.20
C ASN A 157 33.75 25.02 -10.00
N ILE A 158 33.61 25.95 -10.96
CA ILE A 158 32.45 26.01 -11.86
C ILE A 158 32.42 24.79 -12.78
N GLU A 159 33.54 24.44 -13.41
CA GLU A 159 33.66 23.24 -14.25
C GLU A 159 33.36 21.97 -13.45
N ARG A 160 33.81 21.88 -12.20
CA ARG A 160 33.49 20.75 -11.34
C ARG A 160 31.99 20.68 -11.01
N ALA A 161 31.36 21.82 -10.72
CA ALA A 161 29.91 21.88 -10.50
C ALA A 161 29.14 21.44 -11.75
N ASP A 162 29.58 21.84 -12.95
CA ASP A 162 28.98 21.49 -14.23
C ASP A 162 29.10 19.98 -14.53
N ASN A 163 30.30 19.42 -14.33
CA ASN A 163 30.53 17.97 -14.44
C ASN A 163 29.66 17.17 -13.45
N LEU A 164 29.51 17.66 -12.20
CA LEU A 164 28.61 17.03 -11.23
C LEU A 164 27.14 17.13 -11.64
N MET A 165 26.74 18.25 -12.24
CA MET A 165 25.37 18.42 -12.74
C MET A 165 25.08 17.52 -13.93
N GLN A 166 26.00 17.38 -14.88
CA GLN A 166 25.86 16.46 -16.00
C GLN A 166 25.79 15.00 -15.54
N ARG A 167 26.66 14.58 -14.61
CA ARG A 167 26.60 13.25 -13.99
C ARG A 167 25.26 13.04 -13.29
N MET A 168 24.77 14.06 -12.58
CA MET A 168 23.51 14.02 -11.89
C MET A 168 22.31 13.82 -12.82
N ASP A 169 22.25 14.58 -13.92
CA ASP A 169 21.19 14.44 -14.92
C ASP A 169 21.23 13.05 -15.58
N GLY A 170 22.43 12.50 -15.80
CA GLY A 170 22.60 11.10 -16.25
C GLY A 170 22.04 10.08 -15.25
N ILE A 171 22.37 10.21 -13.97
CA ILE A 171 21.86 9.31 -12.91
C ILE A 171 20.34 9.47 -12.75
N LEU A 172 19.80 10.69 -12.82
CA LEU A 172 18.36 10.94 -12.80
C LEU A 172 17.65 10.25 -13.97
N GLY A 173 18.24 10.28 -15.16
CA GLY A 173 17.73 9.56 -16.33
C GLY A 173 17.67 8.05 -16.11
N LEU A 174 18.76 7.47 -15.58
CA LEU A 174 18.82 6.03 -15.26
C LEU A 174 17.78 5.64 -14.21
N VAL A 175 17.70 6.39 -13.10
CA VAL A 175 16.75 6.13 -12.02
C VAL A 175 15.30 6.20 -12.50
N ARG A 176 14.96 7.20 -13.32
CA ARG A 176 13.62 7.30 -13.92
C ARG A 176 13.32 6.10 -14.82
N SER A 177 14.25 5.72 -15.70
CA SER A 177 14.10 4.54 -16.56
C SER A 177 13.89 3.26 -15.75
N ILE A 178 14.64 3.07 -14.65
CA ILE A 178 14.47 1.92 -13.75
C ILE A 178 13.07 1.92 -13.13
N ILE A 179 12.59 3.06 -12.64
CA ILE A 179 11.25 3.19 -12.06
C ILE A 179 10.16 2.94 -13.12
N ASP A 180 10.31 3.48 -14.33
CA ASP A 180 9.36 3.28 -15.42
C ASP A 180 9.28 1.80 -15.81
N ILE A 181 10.42 1.11 -15.87
CA ILE A 181 10.46 -0.35 -16.12
C ILE A 181 9.80 -1.12 -14.97
N GLN A 182 10.08 -0.76 -13.71
CA GLN A 182 9.47 -1.42 -12.55
C GLN A 182 7.94 -1.22 -12.51
N THR A 183 7.47 -0.02 -12.79
CA THR A 183 6.03 0.27 -12.83
C THR A 183 5.35 -0.46 -13.99
N ALA A 184 5.96 -0.51 -15.16
CA ALA A 184 5.46 -1.29 -16.29
C ALA A 184 5.37 -2.79 -15.97
N MET A 185 6.42 -3.38 -15.37
CA MET A 185 6.42 -4.80 -14.97
C MET A 185 5.39 -5.09 -13.87
N ALA A 186 5.22 -4.19 -12.89
CA ALA A 186 4.23 -4.36 -11.84
C ALA A 186 2.79 -4.34 -12.41
N VAL A 187 2.51 -3.44 -13.35
CA VAL A 187 1.21 -3.37 -14.04
C VAL A 187 0.98 -4.64 -14.87
N GLN A 188 1.99 -5.10 -15.61
CA GLN A 188 1.87 -6.31 -16.43
C GLN A 188 1.63 -7.56 -15.57
N ASN A 189 2.43 -7.77 -14.52
CA ASN A 189 2.25 -8.89 -13.60
C ASN A 189 0.88 -8.85 -12.90
N SER A 190 0.38 -7.65 -12.57
CA SER A 190 -0.97 -7.49 -12.01
C SER A 190 -2.04 -7.83 -13.05
N SER A 191 -1.86 -7.41 -14.30
CA SER A 191 -2.77 -7.72 -15.41
C SER A 191 -2.83 -9.22 -15.68
N ASP A 192 -1.69 -9.92 -15.70
CA ASP A 192 -1.62 -11.35 -15.95
C ASP A 192 -2.32 -12.14 -14.84
N LYS A 193 -2.07 -11.77 -13.58
CA LYS A 193 -2.77 -12.37 -12.42
C LYS A 193 -4.27 -12.05 -12.41
N ALA A 194 -4.67 -10.83 -12.81
CA ALA A 194 -6.07 -10.45 -12.90
C ALA A 194 -6.80 -11.24 -14.01
N ASN A 195 -6.14 -11.47 -15.15
CA ASN A 195 -6.66 -12.29 -16.23
C ASN A 195 -6.80 -13.75 -15.80
N GLU A 196 -5.81 -14.31 -15.11
CA GLU A 196 -5.88 -15.67 -14.55
C GLU A 196 -7.00 -15.80 -13.51
N ALA A 197 -7.13 -14.83 -12.60
CA ALA A 197 -8.21 -14.80 -11.63
C ALA A 197 -9.59 -14.69 -12.29
N ALA A 198 -9.72 -13.90 -13.37
CA ALA A 198 -10.95 -13.80 -14.15
C ALA A 198 -11.28 -15.12 -14.87
N ALA A 199 -10.28 -15.82 -15.40
CA ALA A 199 -10.48 -17.15 -15.99
C ALA A 199 -10.97 -18.16 -14.94
N HIS A 200 -10.33 -18.19 -13.77
CA HIS A 200 -10.75 -19.06 -12.66
C HIS A 200 -12.15 -18.70 -12.12
N ALA A 201 -12.48 -17.42 -12.02
CA ALA A 201 -13.82 -16.97 -11.62
C ALA A 201 -14.90 -17.41 -12.63
N ASN A 202 -14.60 -17.35 -13.93
CA ASN A 202 -15.50 -17.84 -14.97
C ASN A 202 -15.72 -19.35 -14.89
N GLU A 203 -14.66 -20.12 -14.62
CA GLU A 203 -14.76 -21.57 -14.41
C GLU A 203 -15.61 -21.90 -13.17
N MET A 204 -15.36 -21.23 -12.05
CA MET A 204 -16.15 -21.39 -10.82
C MET A 204 -17.62 -21.00 -11.02
N ALA A 205 -17.90 -19.92 -11.75
CA ALA A 205 -19.26 -19.52 -12.09
C ALA A 205 -19.97 -20.56 -12.97
N LYS A 206 -19.24 -21.24 -13.85
CA LYS A 206 -19.79 -22.35 -14.65
C LYS A 206 -20.14 -23.55 -13.77
N LEU A 207 -19.22 -23.97 -12.90
CA LEU A 207 -19.47 -25.08 -11.96
C LEU A 207 -20.65 -24.77 -11.01
N ALA A 208 -20.72 -23.55 -10.47
CA ALA A 208 -21.82 -23.14 -9.62
C ALA A 208 -23.19 -23.16 -10.34
N ARG A 209 -23.22 -22.83 -11.65
CA ARG A 209 -24.43 -22.95 -12.46
C ARG A 209 -24.84 -24.41 -12.63
N GLU A 210 -23.88 -25.30 -12.92
CA GLU A 210 -24.12 -26.74 -13.04
C GLU A 210 -24.66 -27.31 -11.71
N ASP A 211 -24.01 -27.02 -10.58
CA ASP A 211 -24.46 -27.43 -9.24
C ASP A 211 -25.86 -26.92 -8.91
N ASN A 212 -26.17 -25.67 -9.26
CA ASN A 212 -27.51 -25.12 -9.04
C ASN A 212 -28.57 -25.89 -9.85
N THR A 213 -28.27 -26.29 -11.10
CA THR A 213 -29.21 -27.12 -11.87
C THR A 213 -29.43 -28.50 -11.25
N VAL A 214 -28.38 -29.12 -10.72
CA VAL A 214 -28.49 -30.40 -10.01
C VAL A 214 -29.31 -30.24 -8.73
N MET A 215 -29.09 -29.18 -7.97
CA MET A 215 -29.85 -28.89 -6.75
C MET A 215 -31.33 -28.64 -7.04
N LEU A 216 -31.65 -27.94 -8.14
CA LEU A 216 -33.03 -27.76 -8.58
C LEU A 216 -33.70 -29.09 -8.95
N GLN A 217 -32.99 -29.98 -9.66
CA GLN A 217 -33.50 -31.31 -9.98
C GLN A 217 -33.71 -32.17 -8.73
N LEU A 218 -32.77 -32.14 -7.79
CA LEU A 218 -32.89 -32.87 -6.53
C LEU A 218 -34.06 -32.35 -5.69
N SER A 219 -34.25 -31.03 -5.64
CA SER A 219 -35.37 -30.40 -4.94
C SER A 219 -36.72 -30.76 -5.58
N ALA A 220 -36.77 -30.84 -6.91
CA ALA A 220 -37.96 -31.30 -7.62
C ALA A 220 -38.32 -32.76 -7.27
N ARG A 221 -37.32 -33.66 -7.28
CA ARG A 221 -37.50 -35.07 -6.90
C ARG A 221 -37.90 -35.22 -5.43
N ALA A 222 -37.27 -34.50 -4.52
CA ALA A 222 -37.62 -34.51 -3.11
C ALA A 222 -39.05 -33.99 -2.84
N SER A 223 -39.53 -33.03 -3.65
CA SER A 223 -40.92 -32.58 -3.58
C SER A 223 -41.91 -33.68 -4.02
N GLU A 224 -41.55 -34.48 -5.01
CA GLU A 224 -42.33 -35.63 -5.47
C GLU A 224 -42.36 -36.74 -4.42
N ASP A 225 -41.20 -37.08 -3.83
CA ASP A 225 -41.12 -38.03 -2.70
C ASP A 225 -41.96 -37.57 -1.50
N GLY A 226 -41.98 -36.27 -1.23
CA GLY A 226 -42.82 -35.66 -0.22
C GLY A 226 -44.32 -35.82 -0.48
N HIS A 227 -44.75 -35.95 -1.73
CA HIS A 227 -46.14 -36.29 -2.06
C HIS A 227 -46.42 -37.77 -1.78
N THR A 228 -45.53 -38.67 -2.16
CA THR A 228 -45.64 -40.12 -1.91
C THR A 228 -45.73 -40.43 -0.41
N LEU A 229 -44.88 -39.81 0.41
CA LEU A 229 -44.90 -39.97 1.87
C LEU A 229 -46.22 -39.49 2.50
N LYS A 230 -46.83 -38.42 1.97
CA LYS A 230 -48.16 -37.97 2.42
C LYS A 230 -49.24 -39.01 2.12
N VAL A 231 -49.21 -39.62 0.93
CA VAL A 231 -50.17 -40.66 0.55
C VAL A 231 -50.07 -41.87 1.49
N ILE A 232 -48.84 -42.34 1.75
CA ILE A 232 -48.60 -43.47 2.68
C ILE A 232 -49.11 -43.12 4.09
N THR A 233 -48.85 -41.92 4.58
CA THR A 233 -49.28 -41.49 5.92
C THR A 233 -50.81 -41.42 6.05
N VAL A 234 -51.51 -41.00 4.99
CA VAL A 234 -52.98 -41.00 4.97
C VAL A 234 -53.53 -42.43 5.00
N LEU A 235 -52.94 -43.34 4.22
CA LEU A 235 -53.31 -44.76 4.23
C LEU A 235 -53.14 -45.39 5.61
N THR A 236 -52.01 -45.15 6.28
CA THR A 236 -51.77 -45.70 7.63
C THR A 236 -52.73 -45.13 8.67
N LEU A 237 -53.03 -43.82 8.61
CA LEU A 237 -53.98 -43.18 9.53
C LEU A 237 -55.40 -43.72 9.41
N VAL A 238 -55.84 -44.12 8.21
CA VAL A 238 -57.17 -44.72 8.01
C VAL A 238 -57.19 -46.20 8.44
N TYR A 239 -56.11 -46.92 8.17
CA TYR A 239 -56.05 -48.37 8.42
C TYR A 239 -55.83 -48.72 9.90
N LEU A 240 -55.07 -47.91 10.63
CA LEU A 240 -54.69 -48.19 12.02
C LEU A 240 -55.89 -48.24 13.00
N PRO A 241 -56.85 -47.30 12.97
CA PRO A 241 -58.06 -47.37 13.79
C PRO A 241 -58.98 -48.54 13.41
N ALA A 242 -59.09 -48.84 12.10
CA ALA A 242 -59.89 -49.95 11.60
C ALA A 242 -59.34 -51.30 12.09
N MET A 243 -58.02 -51.47 12.08
CA MET A 243 -57.38 -52.67 12.60
C MET A 243 -57.60 -52.83 14.11
N PHE A 244 -57.48 -51.75 14.88
CA PHE A 244 -57.74 -51.79 16.33
C PHE A 244 -59.17 -52.24 16.65
N VAL A 245 -60.15 -51.73 15.90
CA VAL A 245 -61.55 -52.16 16.02
C VAL A 245 -61.72 -53.63 15.66
N ALA A 246 -61.09 -54.10 14.57
CA ALA A 246 -61.15 -55.51 14.17
C ALA A 246 -60.55 -56.44 15.25
N THR A 247 -59.41 -56.06 15.85
CA THR A 247 -58.78 -56.82 16.94
C THR A 247 -59.61 -56.84 18.22
N LEU A 248 -60.25 -55.73 18.58
CA LEU A 248 -61.15 -55.68 19.74
C LEU A 248 -62.41 -56.53 19.52
N MET A 249 -62.95 -56.58 18.31
CA MET A 249 -64.07 -57.47 18.00
C MET A 249 -63.69 -58.95 18.04
N GLY A 250 -62.47 -59.28 17.59
CA GLY A 250 -61.98 -60.66 17.60
C GLY A 250 -61.82 -61.27 19.00
N THR A 251 -61.81 -60.45 20.06
CA THR A 251 -61.35 -60.89 21.39
C THR A 251 -62.40 -61.01 22.49
N GLY A 252 -63.71 -60.70 22.31
CA GLY A 252 -64.59 -60.80 23.50
C GLY A 252 -66.11 -60.67 23.44
N TYR A 253 -66.77 -60.49 22.30
CA TYR A 253 -68.21 -60.17 22.29
C TYR A 253 -69.18 -61.33 21.97
N VAL A 254 -68.70 -62.55 21.73
CA VAL A 254 -69.57 -63.73 21.55
C VAL A 254 -69.57 -64.55 22.84
N LYS A 255 -70.57 -64.34 23.70
CA LYS A 255 -70.85 -65.22 24.85
C LYS A 255 -72.06 -66.08 24.53
N ILE A 256 -71.84 -67.37 24.29
CA ILE A 256 -72.91 -68.36 24.13
C ILE A 256 -73.34 -68.77 25.56
N GLY A 257 -74.43 -68.21 26.05
CA GLY A 257 -75.00 -68.56 27.35
C GLY A 257 -75.98 -69.72 27.23
N TYR A 258 -75.71 -70.83 27.92
CA TYR A 258 -76.69 -71.90 28.15
C TYR A 258 -77.34 -71.67 29.51
N THR A 259 -78.68 -71.69 29.58
CA THR A 259 -79.42 -71.64 30.85
C THR A 259 -80.17 -72.95 31.06
N GLU A 260 -79.84 -73.65 32.14
CA GLU A 260 -80.15 -75.06 32.41
C GLU A 260 -81.63 -75.34 32.77
N ALA A 261 -82.52 -74.34 32.74
CA ALA A 261 -83.92 -74.49 33.17
C ALA A 261 -84.95 -74.66 32.05
N ALA A 262 -84.58 -74.41 30.78
CA ALA A 262 -85.45 -74.70 29.64
C ALA A 262 -84.58 -74.92 28.39
N ASN A 263 -84.64 -76.13 27.81
CA ASN A 263 -83.81 -76.60 26.69
C ASN A 263 -84.05 -75.81 25.38
N LYS A 264 -83.59 -74.55 25.32
CA LYS A 264 -83.54 -73.70 24.13
C LYS A 264 -82.25 -72.89 24.11
N MET A 265 -81.59 -72.93 22.96
CA MET A 265 -80.37 -72.18 22.68
C MET A 265 -80.76 -70.77 22.24
N GLU A 266 -80.68 -69.78 23.13
CA GLU A 266 -80.83 -68.37 22.76
C GLU A 266 -79.45 -67.76 22.49
N ILE A 267 -79.15 -67.52 21.22
CA ILE A 267 -78.05 -66.65 20.82
C ILE A 267 -78.50 -65.22 21.14
N ARG A 268 -78.15 -64.72 22.33
CA ARG A 268 -78.31 -63.31 22.65
C ARG A 268 -77.26 -62.51 21.90
N ILE A 269 -77.63 -62.01 20.72
CA ILE A 269 -76.95 -60.88 20.11
C ILE A 269 -77.21 -59.71 21.07
N SER A 270 -76.23 -59.44 21.94
CA SER A 270 -76.29 -58.32 22.89
C SER A 270 -76.46 -57.02 22.11
N GLY A 271 -77.23 -56.05 22.63
CA GLY A 271 -77.48 -54.73 22.03
C GLY A 271 -76.24 -53.85 21.81
N GLU A 272 -75.05 -54.43 21.94
CA GLU A 272 -73.72 -53.84 21.82
C GLU A 272 -73.27 -53.69 20.36
N MET A 273 -73.98 -54.25 19.37
CA MET A 273 -73.72 -53.97 17.95
C MET A 273 -73.96 -52.48 17.62
N ILE A 274 -74.89 -51.82 18.30
CA ILE A 274 -75.10 -50.38 18.15
C ILE A 274 -73.92 -49.61 18.75
N VAL A 275 -73.39 -50.06 19.90
CA VAL A 275 -72.18 -49.50 20.52
C VAL A 275 -70.98 -49.66 19.57
N PHE A 276 -70.89 -50.78 18.84
CA PHE A 276 -69.90 -51.00 17.79
C PHE A 276 -70.01 -49.98 16.66
N VAL A 277 -71.19 -49.83 16.05
CA VAL A 277 -71.40 -48.87 14.95
C VAL A 277 -71.10 -47.44 15.41
N VAL A 278 -71.53 -47.07 16.62
CA VAL A 278 -71.26 -45.75 17.19
C VAL A 278 -69.77 -45.56 17.48
N LEU A 279 -69.08 -46.54 18.05
CA LEU A 279 -67.65 -46.43 18.35
C LEU A 279 -66.82 -46.34 17.05
N THR A 280 -67.10 -47.18 16.06
CA THR A 280 -66.39 -47.13 14.76
C THR A 280 -66.69 -45.84 14.01
N ALA A 281 -67.94 -45.38 13.99
CA ALA A 281 -68.31 -44.10 13.40
C ALA A 281 -67.63 -42.93 14.13
N LEU A 282 -67.57 -42.95 15.46
CA LEU A 282 -66.92 -41.92 16.26
C LEU A 282 -65.41 -41.91 16.04
N LEU A 283 -64.77 -43.08 15.93
CA LEU A 283 -63.35 -43.20 15.61
C LEU A 283 -63.05 -42.68 14.20
N LEU A 284 -63.89 -43.03 13.22
CA LEU A 284 -63.75 -42.57 11.83
C LEU A 284 -63.96 -41.05 11.73
N ILE A 285 -64.95 -40.50 12.44
CA ILE A 285 -65.17 -39.05 12.56
C ILE A 285 -63.99 -38.39 13.27
N ALA A 286 -63.41 -39.00 14.30
CA ALA A 286 -62.22 -38.48 14.98
C ALA A 286 -60.99 -38.47 14.06
N THR A 287 -60.79 -39.52 13.25
CA THR A 287 -59.68 -39.60 12.27
C THR A 287 -59.86 -38.58 11.14
N LEU A 288 -61.06 -38.49 10.55
CA LEU A 288 -61.38 -37.49 9.52
C LEU A 288 -61.33 -36.07 10.09
N GLY A 289 -61.81 -35.88 11.31
CA GLY A 289 -61.78 -34.61 12.04
C GLY A 289 -60.35 -34.19 12.34
N ALA A 290 -59.52 -35.09 12.84
CA ALA A 290 -58.09 -34.86 13.04
C ALA A 290 -57.41 -34.48 11.72
N TRP A 291 -57.67 -35.23 10.63
CA TRP A 291 -57.14 -34.92 9.31
C TRP A 291 -57.57 -33.53 8.83
N ALA A 292 -58.86 -33.19 8.93
CA ALA A 292 -59.38 -31.89 8.51
C ALA A 292 -58.81 -30.73 9.34
N VAL A 293 -58.59 -30.93 10.64
CA VAL A 293 -57.94 -29.95 11.52
C VAL A 293 -56.46 -29.79 11.17
N PHE A 294 -55.74 -30.88 10.93
CA PHE A 294 -54.35 -30.86 10.50
C PHE A 294 -54.18 -30.16 9.14
N GLU A 295 -55.02 -30.49 8.16
CA GLU A 295 -54.98 -29.88 6.82
C GLU A 295 -55.30 -28.39 6.87
N ARG A 296 -56.32 -27.97 7.65
CA ARG A 296 -56.64 -26.54 7.85
C ARG A 296 -55.49 -25.79 8.52
N LYS A 297 -54.87 -26.38 9.55
CA LYS A 297 -53.74 -25.76 10.27
C LYS A 297 -52.48 -25.68 9.40
N TYR A 298 -52.23 -26.70 8.57
CA TYR A 298 -51.11 -26.73 7.63
C TYR A 298 -51.27 -25.69 6.51
N ARG A 299 -52.48 -25.51 5.96
CA ARG A 299 -52.78 -24.46 4.98
C ARG A 299 -52.57 -23.05 5.55
N ARG A 300 -53.07 -22.80 6.76
CA ARG A 300 -52.93 -21.49 7.44
C ARG A 300 -51.47 -21.11 7.70
N ASN A 301 -50.59 -22.08 7.93
CA ASN A 301 -49.17 -21.82 8.19
C ASN A 301 -48.33 -21.66 6.92
N ARG A 302 -48.80 -22.11 5.75
CA ARG A 302 -48.10 -21.92 4.47
C ARG A 302 -48.25 -20.50 3.92
N THR A 303 -49.40 -19.86 4.15
CA THR A 303 -49.64 -18.48 3.71
C THR A 303 -48.77 -17.45 4.45
N LEU A 304 -48.22 -17.81 5.60
CA LEU A 304 -47.34 -16.95 6.42
C LEU A 304 -45.84 -17.12 6.14
N ARG A 305 -45.45 -18.01 5.21
CA ARG A 305 -44.04 -18.33 4.91
C ARG A 305 -43.61 -18.08 3.47
N ILE A 306 -44.42 -17.38 2.67
CA ILE A 306 -43.96 -16.84 1.39
C ILE A 306 -43.41 -15.43 1.67
N PRO A 307 -42.09 -15.22 1.83
CA PRO A 307 -41.54 -13.89 1.67
C PRO A 307 -41.88 -13.45 0.24
N ALA A 308 -42.56 -12.31 0.12
CA ALA A 308 -42.76 -11.66 -1.15
C ALA A 308 -41.38 -11.50 -1.82
N VAL A 309 -41.15 -12.27 -2.88
CA VAL A 309 -40.08 -11.99 -3.83
C VAL A 309 -40.48 -10.67 -4.47
N SER A 310 -39.82 -9.59 -4.06
CA SER A 310 -39.91 -8.30 -4.74
C SER A 310 -39.27 -8.48 -6.11
N SER A 311 -40.11 -8.63 -7.14
CA SER A 311 -39.72 -8.35 -8.51
C SER A 311 -39.44 -6.85 -8.62
N GLY A 312 -38.21 -6.51 -8.98
CA GLY A 312 -37.81 -5.17 -9.42
C GLY A 312 -38.40 -4.80 -10.77
#